data_AF-V6MMQ8-F1
#
_entry.id   AF-V6MMQ8-F1
#
_cell.length_a   1.000
_cell.length_b   1.000
_cell.length_c   1.000
_cell.angle_alpha   90.00
_cell.angle_beta   90.00
_cell.angle_gamma   90.00
#
_symmetry.space_group_name_H-M   'P 1'
#
loop_
_entity.id
_entity.type
_entity.pdbx_description
1 polymer ?
#
loop_
_entity_poly.entity_id
_entity_poly.type
_entity_poly.pdbx_seq_one_letter_code
_entity_poly.pdbx_strand_id
1 'polypeptide(L)'
;MLDSIGYIPCMETQEASELDSLQPSDVLVWKNQAGEGIHAAYCIASGFVFNKMGQSWEQPWSVIDIKEILDYAEVISGGGKIVIYRKSNPE
;
A
#
# COMPACT_ATOMS: atom_id res chain seq x y z
N MET A 1 3.41 11.73 9.90
CA MET A 1 2.84 11.36 8.59
C MET A 1 3.99 11.09 7.63
N LEU A 2 3.87 10.19 6.65
CA LEU A 2 4.99 9.73 5.79
C LEU A 2 5.86 10.87 5.22
N ASP A 3 5.26 12.03 4.95
CA ASP A 3 5.93 13.27 4.51
C ASP A 3 7.07 13.72 5.45
N SER A 4 6.91 13.54 6.77
CA SER A 4 7.95 13.91 7.76
C SER A 4 9.24 13.09 7.66
N ILE A 5 9.18 11.94 6.97
CA ILE A 5 10.33 11.08 6.69
C ILE A 5 10.67 11.06 5.19
N GLY A 6 10.19 12.05 4.44
CA GLY A 6 10.53 12.26 3.03
C GLY A 6 9.75 11.40 2.04
N TYR A 7 8.58 10.88 2.40
CA TYR A 7 7.70 10.15 1.49
C TYR A 7 6.56 11.03 1.02
N ILE A 8 6.39 11.18 -0.29
CA ILE A 8 5.33 12.00 -0.89
C ILE A 8 4.33 11.12 -1.65
N PRO A 9 3.03 11.44 -1.63
CA PRO A 9 2.05 10.72 -2.45
C PRO A 9 2.36 10.95 -3.93
N CYS A 10 2.43 9.87 -4.71
CA CYS A 10 2.74 9.93 -6.14
C CYS A 10 1.66 9.30 -7.04
N MET A 11 0.77 8.47 -6.49
CA MET A 11 -0.31 7.83 -7.23
C MET A 11 -1.47 7.46 -6.28
N GLU A 12 -2.69 7.45 -6.80
CA GLU A 12 -3.85 6.83 -6.18
C GLU A 12 -4.49 5.85 -7.16
N THR A 13 -4.98 4.71 -6.67
CA THR A 13 -5.56 3.68 -7.54
C THR A 13 -6.64 2.85 -6.82
N GLN A 14 -7.52 2.28 -7.63
CA GLN A 14 -8.46 1.21 -7.26
C GLN A 14 -8.26 -0.05 -8.11
N GLU A 15 -7.31 -0.02 -9.07
CA GLU A 15 -7.20 -0.99 -10.15
C GLU A 15 -5.89 -1.78 -10.05
N ALA A 16 -5.98 -3.10 -10.21
CA ALA A 16 -4.82 -3.98 -10.10
C ALA A 16 -3.73 -3.69 -11.15
N SER A 17 -4.13 -3.25 -12.34
CA SER A 17 -3.22 -2.98 -13.46
C SER A 17 -2.29 -1.79 -13.21
N GLU A 18 -2.70 -0.82 -12.40
CA GLU A 18 -1.89 0.35 -12.09
C GLU A 18 -0.74 0.02 -11.12
N LEU A 19 -0.84 -1.11 -10.40
CA LEU A 19 0.17 -1.61 -9.47
C LEU A 19 1.38 -2.22 -10.15
N ASP A 20 1.34 -2.47 -11.46
CA ASP A 20 2.50 -2.90 -12.24
C ASP A 20 3.59 -1.80 -12.29
N SER A 21 3.24 -0.55 -11.96
CA SER A 21 4.15 0.61 -11.92
C SER A 21 4.87 0.81 -10.58
N LEU A 22 4.62 -0.05 -9.59
CA LEU A 22 5.23 0.03 -8.26
C LEU A 22 6.75 -0.11 -8.34
N GLN A 23 7.43 0.67 -7.50
CA GLN A 23 8.87 0.67 -7.37
C GLN A 23 9.27 0.13 -5.98
N PRO A 24 10.43 -0.55 -5.88
CA PRO A 24 10.99 -0.87 -4.58
C PRO A 24 11.10 0.37 -3.70
N SER A 25 10.74 0.22 -2.44
CA SER A 25 10.59 1.28 -1.45
C SER A 25 9.34 2.13 -1.54
N ASP A 26 8.38 1.84 -2.41
CA ASP A 26 7.05 2.44 -2.31
C ASP A 26 6.32 1.96 -1.05
N VAL A 27 5.53 2.84 -0.45
CA VAL A 27 4.59 2.51 0.63
C VAL A 27 3.19 2.63 0.07
N LEU A 28 2.43 1.55 0.13
CA LEU A 28 1.02 1.52 -0.22
C LEU A 28 0.19 1.72 1.05
N VAL A 29 -0.81 2.59 1.00
CA VAL A 29 -1.74 2.84 2.10
C VAL A 29 -3.16 2.69 1.59
N TRP A 30 -3.90 1.74 2.16
CA TRP A 30 -5.33 1.57 1.90
C TRP A 30 -6.09 2.57 2.75
N LYS A 31 -6.86 3.44 2.09
CA LYS A 31 -7.71 4.44 2.72
C LYS A 31 -9.17 4.12 2.43
N ASN A 32 -10.00 4.05 3.48
CA ASN A 32 -11.44 3.87 3.32
C ASN A 32 -12.09 5.11 2.67
N GLN A 33 -13.40 5.06 2.42
CA GLN A 33 -14.16 6.16 1.81
C GLN A 33 -14.08 7.47 2.63
N ALA A 34 -13.89 7.39 3.95
CA ALA A 34 -13.68 8.55 4.83
C ALA A 34 -12.26 9.14 4.75
N GLY A 35 -11.35 8.50 4.01
CA GLY A 35 -9.95 8.90 3.87
C GLY A 35 -9.02 8.40 4.97
N GLU A 36 -9.51 7.54 5.85
CA GLU A 36 -8.75 6.99 6.98
C GLU A 36 -7.88 5.82 6.53
N GLY A 37 -6.60 5.81 6.94
CA GLY A 37 -5.69 4.71 6.64
C GLY A 37 -6.01 3.47 7.48
N ILE A 38 -6.40 2.38 6.83
CA ILE A 38 -6.80 1.13 7.48
C ILE A 38 -5.70 0.06 7.39
N HIS A 39 -4.85 0.14 6.36
CA HIS A 39 -3.74 -0.79 6.15
C HIS A 39 -2.58 -0.12 5.41
N ALA A 40 -1.38 -0.69 5.56
CA ALA A 40 -0.21 -0.31 4.80
C ALA A 40 0.69 -1.50 4.49
N ALA A 41 1.35 -1.46 3.34
CA ALA A 41 2.33 -2.44 2.90
C ALA A 41 3.53 -1.74 2.26
N TYR A 42 4.70 -2.38 2.31
CA TYR A 42 5.95 -1.85 1.78
C TYR A 42 6.40 -2.64 0.56
N CYS A 43 6.54 -1.98 -0.59
CA CYS A 43 7.02 -2.61 -1.81
C CYS A 43 8.51 -2.92 -1.71
N ILE A 44 8.86 -4.20 -1.81
CA ILE A 44 10.24 -4.68 -1.74
C ILE A 44 10.80 -5.03 -3.12
N ALA A 45 9.93 -5.40 -4.06
CA ALA A 45 10.25 -5.69 -5.45
C ALA A 45 9.00 -5.46 -6.32
N SER A 46 9.18 -5.38 -7.64
CA SER A 46 8.06 -5.26 -8.58
C SER A 46 7.02 -6.36 -8.33
N GLY A 47 5.78 -5.98 -8.05
CA GLY A 47 4.67 -6.88 -7.74
C GLY A 47 4.67 -7.50 -6.33
N PHE A 48 5.72 -7.35 -5.52
CA PHE A 48 5.83 -7.97 -4.19
C PHE A 48 5.90 -6.94 -3.07
N VAL A 49 5.13 -7.20 -2.01
CA VAL A 49 5.07 -6.35 -0.83
C VAL A 49 5.35 -7.12 0.44
N PHE A 50 6.08 -6.48 1.35
CA PHE A 50 6.13 -6.85 2.75
C PHE A 50 4.88 -6.31 3.44
N ASN A 51 4.03 -7.22 3.90
CA ASN A 51 2.75 -6.90 4.52
C ASN A 51 2.60 -7.62 5.86
N LYS A 52 1.65 -7.14 6.66
CA LYS A 52 1.09 -7.91 7.78
C LYS A 52 -0.39 -8.09 7.56
N MET A 53 -0.83 -9.32 7.40
CA MET A 53 -2.26 -9.62 7.32
C MET A 53 -2.86 -9.43 8.72
N GLY A 54 -3.82 -8.51 8.89
CA GLY A 54 -4.49 -8.24 10.18
C GLY A 54 -3.59 -7.92 11.37
N GLN A 55 -4.20 -7.78 12.56
CA GLN A 55 -3.50 -7.32 13.77
C GLN A 55 -3.08 -8.47 14.71
N SER A 56 -3.57 -9.69 14.50
CA SER A 56 -3.32 -10.83 15.39
C SER A 56 -1.94 -11.48 15.18
N TRP A 57 -1.47 -12.27 16.15
CA TRP A 57 -0.13 -12.87 16.12
C TRP A 57 -0.03 -14.07 15.17
N GLU A 58 -1.15 -14.76 14.93
CA GLU A 58 -1.26 -15.90 14.02
C GLU A 58 -1.12 -15.49 12.55
N GLN A 59 -1.17 -14.19 12.26
CA GLN A 59 -1.01 -13.65 10.93
C GLN A 59 0.36 -12.94 10.85
N PRO A 60 1.42 -13.68 10.51
CA PRO A 60 2.77 -13.15 10.52
C PRO A 60 2.95 -12.09 9.43
N TRP A 61 4.07 -11.38 9.54
CA TRP A 61 4.56 -10.59 8.43
C TRP A 61 4.98 -11.52 7.29
N SER A 62 4.57 -11.18 6.06
CA SER A 62 4.82 -12.00 4.88
C SER A 62 5.23 -11.14 3.69
N VAL A 63 5.95 -11.77 2.77
CA VAL A 63 6.14 -11.27 1.42
C VAL A 63 5.11 -11.94 0.54
N ILE A 64 4.24 -11.15 -0.07
CA ILE A 64 3.14 -11.65 -0.91
C ILE A 64 3.08 -10.88 -2.23
N ASP A 65 2.42 -11.46 -3.22
CA ASP A 65 2.02 -10.72 -4.42
C ASP A 65 0.99 -9.66 -4.01
N ILE A 66 1.16 -8.43 -4.47
CA ILE A 66 0.26 -7.32 -4.13
C ILE A 66 -1.19 -7.61 -4.51
N LYS A 67 -1.41 -8.42 -5.56
CA LYS A 67 -2.75 -8.80 -6.02
C LYS A 67 -3.52 -9.61 -4.99
N GLU A 68 -2.84 -10.28 -4.06
CA GLU A 68 -3.47 -11.04 -2.97
C GLU A 68 -4.14 -10.12 -1.92
N ILE A 69 -3.75 -8.85 -1.84
CA ILE A 69 -4.30 -7.88 -0.88
C ILE A 69 -4.83 -6.61 -1.56
N LEU A 70 -5.19 -6.70 -2.84
CA LEU A 70 -5.73 -5.56 -3.58
C LEU A 70 -6.92 -4.93 -2.85
N ASP A 71 -7.90 -5.75 -2.45
CA ASP A 71 -9.10 -5.33 -1.72
C ASP A 71 -8.99 -5.65 -0.22
N TYR A 72 -7.88 -5.26 0.40
CA TYR A 72 -7.67 -5.49 1.83
C TYR A 72 -8.79 -4.84 2.66
N ALA A 73 -9.46 -5.66 3.48
CA ALA A 73 -10.58 -5.24 4.32
C ALA A 73 -11.70 -4.50 3.56
N GLU A 74 -11.97 -4.94 2.32
CA GLU A 74 -13.05 -4.40 1.47
C GLU A 74 -12.89 -2.89 1.19
N VAL A 75 -11.66 -2.38 1.27
CA VAL A 75 -11.41 -0.95 1.05
C VAL A 75 -11.75 -0.53 -0.37
N ILE A 76 -11.39 -1.32 -1.38
CA ILE A 76 -11.67 -0.98 -2.78
C ILE A 76 -13.15 -1.20 -3.08
N SER A 77 -13.70 -2.37 -2.74
CA SER A 77 -15.12 -2.66 -2.97
C SER A 77 -16.06 -1.76 -2.16
N GLY A 78 -15.59 -1.24 -1.03
CA GLY A 78 -16.26 -0.21 -0.22
C GLY A 78 -16.09 1.23 -0.70
N GLY A 79 -15.47 1.47 -1.86
CA GLY A 79 -15.32 2.80 -2.46
C GLY A 79 -14.18 3.65 -1.90
N GLY A 80 -13.24 3.02 -1.19
CA GLY A 80 -11.95 3.59 -0.82
C GLY A 80 -10.92 3.47 -1.95
N LYS A 81 -9.63 3.57 -1.60
CA LYS A 81 -8.52 3.58 -2.55
C LYS A 81 -7.20 3.20 -1.93
N ILE A 82 -6.21 2.89 -2.77
CA ILE A 82 -4.81 2.78 -2.38
C ILE A 82 -4.12 4.10 -2.73
N VAL A 83 -3.38 4.66 -1.78
CA VAL A 83 -2.47 5.79 -2.02
C VAL A 83 -1.04 5.28 -1.95
N ILE A 84 -0.27 5.51 -3.01
CA ILE A 84 1.13 5.14 -3.10
C ILE A 84 1.98 6.34 -2.74
N TYR A 85 2.88 6.12 -1.79
CA TYR A 85 3.87 7.09 -1.34
C TYR A 85 5.26 6.62 -1.76
N ARG A 86 6.04 7.54 -2.31
CA ARG A 86 7.43 7.29 -2.73
C ARG A 86 8.37 8.22 -2.02
N LYS A 87 9.55 7.71 -1.64
CA LYS A 87 10.60 8.51 -1.05
C LYS A 87 11.07 9.57 -2.05
N SER A 88 11.01 10.84 -1.69
CA SER A 88 11.67 11.90 -2.45
C SER A 88 13.17 11.69 -2.32
N ASN A 89 13.88 11.52 -3.45
CA ASN A 89 15.34 11.56 -3.39
C ASN A 89 15.76 12.95 -2.87
N PRO A 90 16.67 13.02 -1.89
CA PRO A 90 17.32 14.29 -1.61
C PRO A 90 18.08 14.71 -2.88
N GLU A 91 17.84 15.94 -3.33
CA GLU A 91 18.68 16.61 -4.33
C GLU A 91 20.14 16.70 -3.86
#